data_AF-A0A528B2E0-F1
#
_entry.id   AF-A0A528B2E0-F1
#
_cell.length_a   1.000
_cell.length_b   1.000
_cell.length_c   1.000
_cell.angle_alpha   90.00
_cell.angle_beta   90.00
_cell.angle_gamma   90.00
#
_symmetry.space_group_name_H-M   'P 1'
#
loop_
_entity.id
_entity.type
_entity.pdbx_description
1 polymer ?
#
loop_
_entity_poly.entity_id
_entity_poly.type
_entity_poly.pdbx_seq_one_letter_code
_entity_poly.pdbx_strand_id
1 'polypeptide(L)'
;GKVSVDTAAVVDRSRKVSLRLNGGVAFLMKKNKVDVIWGEAKLSKAASGDKPGEIVVSKSSKKPMEPQPPAPKGVKGEGTYTAKHIILATGARPRALPGIEPDGKLIWTYFEAMVPKEMPKSLLVMGSGAIGIEFASFYRTMGAEVTV
;
A
#
# COMPACT_ATOMS: atom_id res chain seq x y z
N GLY A 1 -38.48 -5.24 1.67
CA GLY A 1 -37.54 -4.59 0.72
C GLY A 1 -36.38 -5.52 0.45
N LYS A 2 -35.76 -5.46 -0.74
CA LYS A 2 -34.56 -6.25 -1.07
C LYS A 2 -33.33 -5.55 -0.51
N VAL A 3 -32.54 -6.25 0.30
CA VAL A 3 -31.24 -5.75 0.79
C VAL A 3 -30.20 -5.96 -0.31
N SER A 4 -29.38 -4.94 -0.56
CA SER A 4 -28.29 -5.00 -1.55
C SER A 4 -27.03 -4.34 -1.00
N VAL A 5 -25.88 -4.82 -1.47
CA VAL A 5 -24.57 -4.25 -1.14
C VAL A 5 -24.36 -2.95 -1.90
N ASP A 6 -23.88 -1.92 -1.20
CA ASP A 6 -23.35 -0.70 -1.79
C ASP A 6 -21.81 -0.71 -1.74
N THR A 7 -21.20 -1.12 -2.86
CA THR A 7 -19.75 -1.22 -3.01
C THR A 7 -19.05 0.12 -2.79
N ALA A 8 -19.64 1.20 -3.31
CA ALA A 8 -19.05 2.53 -3.22
C ALA A 8 -19.01 3.01 -1.77
N ALA A 9 -20.09 2.82 -1.01
CA ALA A 9 -20.13 3.16 0.41
C ALA A 9 -19.14 2.32 1.24
N VAL A 10 -18.98 1.03 0.94
CA VAL A 10 -18.02 0.15 1.63
C VAL A 10 -16.59 0.60 1.37
N VAL A 11 -16.24 0.87 0.11
CA VAL A 11 -14.91 1.35 -0.28
C VAL A 11 -14.64 2.72 0.34
N ASP A 12 -15.58 3.66 0.26
CA ASP A 12 -15.44 5.00 0.85
C ASP A 12 -15.16 4.93 2.36
N ARG A 13 -15.95 4.14 3.10
CA ARG A 13 -15.70 3.91 4.53
C ARG A 13 -14.31 3.35 4.79
N SER A 14 -13.89 2.35 4.02
CA SER A 14 -12.56 1.74 4.12
C SER A 14 -11.43 2.76 3.89
N ARG A 15 -11.56 3.60 2.86
CA ARG A 15 -10.57 4.64 2.52
C ARG A 15 -10.52 5.76 3.56
N LYS A 16 -11.66 6.19 4.10
CA LYS A 16 -11.73 7.18 5.20
C LYS A 16 -11.04 6.68 6.47
N VAL A 17 -11.23 5.41 6.83
CA VAL A 17 -10.54 4.82 7.98
C VAL A 17 -9.03 4.80 7.75
N SER A 18 -8.59 4.35 6.57
CA SER A 18 -7.17 4.34 6.19
C SER A 18 -6.54 5.74 6.26
N LEU A 19 -7.24 6.76 5.73
CA LEU A 19 -6.79 8.16 5.76
C LEU A 19 -6.63 8.68 7.19
N ARG A 20 -7.58 8.38 8.08
CA ARG A 20 -7.51 8.76 9.49
C ARG A 20 -6.29 8.14 10.18
N LEU A 21 -6.02 6.86 9.93
CA LEU A 21 -4.87 6.16 10.51
C LEU A 21 -3.55 6.73 9.99
N ASN A 22 -3.46 7.03 8.68
CA ASN A 22 -2.29 7.68 8.10
C ASN A 22 -2.01 9.05 8.75
N GLY A 23 -3.04 9.87 8.94
CA GLY A 23 -2.93 11.14 9.66
C GLY A 23 -2.47 10.98 11.11
N GLY A 24 -2.92 9.93 11.80
CA GLY A 24 -2.46 9.57 13.14
C GLY A 24 -0.96 9.24 13.18
N VAL A 25 -0.46 8.48 12.20
CA VAL A 25 0.99 8.20 12.07
C VAL A 25 1.77 9.49 11.82
N ALA A 26 1.32 10.34 10.89
CA ALA A 26 1.98 11.62 10.62
C ALA A 26 2.05 12.51 11.88
N PHE A 27 0.97 12.55 12.68
CA PHE A 27 0.96 13.22 13.97
C PHE A 27 2.00 12.63 14.95
N LEU A 28 2.07 11.31 15.06
CA LEU A 28 3.02 10.64 15.95
C LEU A 28 4.48 10.90 15.54
N MET A 29 4.80 10.91 14.24
CA MET A 29 6.15 11.27 13.76
C MET A 29 6.55 12.67 14.21
N LYS A 30 5.66 13.65 13.99
CA LYS A 30 5.89 15.04 14.43
C LYS A 30 6.01 15.14 15.96
N LYS A 31 5.11 14.51 16.71
CA LYS A 31 5.10 14.52 18.18
C LYS A 31 6.41 13.99 18.75
N ASN A 32 6.99 12.97 18.12
CA ASN A 32 8.23 12.34 18.54
C ASN A 32 9.48 12.93 17.87
N LYS A 33 9.36 14.10 17.22
CA LYS A 33 10.48 14.82 16.57
C LYS A 33 11.22 13.97 15.53
N VAL A 34 10.49 13.10 14.84
CA VAL A 34 11.02 12.29 13.75
C VAL A 34 10.94 13.11 12.47
N ASP A 35 12.10 13.35 11.85
CA ASP A 35 12.16 13.94 10.52
C ASP A 35 11.64 12.96 9.47
N VAL A 36 10.63 13.38 8.73
CA VAL A 36 10.11 12.62 7.59
C VAL A 36 10.70 13.23 6.32
N ILE A 37 11.47 12.43 5.59
CA ILE A 37 12.01 12.79 4.28
C ILE A 37 11.13 12.12 3.22
N TRP A 38 10.48 12.92 2.38
CA TRP A 38 9.45 12.42 1.46
C TRP A 38 10.04 12.20 0.06
N GLY A 39 10.20 10.93 -0.32
CA GLY A 39 10.71 10.53 -1.63
C GLY A 39 11.06 9.04 -1.69
N GLU A 40 11.68 8.62 -2.80
CA GLU A 40 12.25 7.29 -2.96
C GLU A 40 13.71 7.32 -2.51
N ALA A 41 14.04 6.49 -1.52
CA ALA A 41 15.37 6.44 -0.92
C ALA A 41 16.20 5.28 -1.51
N LYS A 42 17.47 5.56 -1.83
CA LYS A 42 18.47 4.57 -2.23
C LYS A 42 19.66 4.66 -1.28
N LEU A 43 20.05 3.52 -0.71
CA LEU A 43 21.31 3.40 0.02
C LEU A 43 22.46 3.45 -0.99
N SER A 44 23.21 4.56 -1.02
CA SER A 44 24.37 4.71 -1.90
C SER A 44 25.63 4.14 -1.26
N LYS A 45 25.77 4.24 0.07
CA LYS A 45 26.88 3.65 0.83
C LYS A 45 26.39 3.13 2.18
N ALA A 46 26.74 1.89 2.53
CA ALA A 46 26.48 1.36 3.86
C ALA A 46 27.41 2.03 4.90
N ALA A 47 26.94 2.14 6.14
CA ALA A 47 27.79 2.57 7.25
C ALA A 47 28.89 1.52 7.50
N SER A 48 30.10 1.97 7.82
CA SER A 48 31.25 1.09 8.06
C SER A 48 32.20 1.70 9.08
N GLY A 49 32.39 1.01 10.22
CA GLY A 49 33.14 1.55 11.35
C GLY A 49 32.57 2.91 11.77
N ASP A 50 33.43 3.93 11.85
CA ASP A 50 33.03 5.30 12.20
C ASP A 50 32.46 6.11 11.02
N LYS A 51 32.47 5.57 9.79
CA LYS A 51 31.96 6.28 8.61
C LYS A 51 30.44 6.11 8.51
N PRO A 52 29.64 7.19 8.51
CA PRO A 52 28.21 7.10 8.35
C PRO A 52 27.86 6.59 6.95
N GLY A 53 26.75 5.86 6.85
CA GLY A 53 26.17 5.50 5.57
C GLY A 53 25.54 6.71 4.90
N GLU A 54 25.34 6.60 3.59
CA GLU A 54 24.83 7.65 2.72
C GLU A 54 23.56 7.18 2.03
N ILE A 55 22.53 8.01 2.07
CA ILE A 55 21.21 7.75 1.50
C ILE A 55 20.88 8.91 0.56
N VAL A 56 20.55 8.58 -0.69
CA VAL A 56 20.07 9.56 -1.66
C VAL A 56 18.57 9.42 -1.75
N VAL A 57 17.84 10.53 -1.55
CA VAL A 57 16.39 10.59 -1.72
C VAL A 57 16.08 11.41 -2.96
N SER A 58 15.31 10.82 -3.87
CA SER A 58 14.82 11.46 -5.10
C SER A 58 13.30 11.39 -5.17
N LYS A 59 12.71 12.08 -6.14
CA LYS A 59 11.30 11.85 -6.50
C LYS A 59 11.08 10.37 -6.80
N SER A 60 9.93 9.84 -6.37
CA SER A 60 9.60 8.45 -6.68
C SER A 60 9.38 8.29 -8.18
N SER A 61 10.04 7.27 -8.73
CA SER A 61 9.96 6.91 -10.15
C SER A 61 8.75 6.01 -10.48
N LYS A 62 8.15 5.39 -9.46
CA LYS A 62 7.06 4.43 -9.60
C LYS A 62 5.72 5.09 -9.37
N LYS A 63 4.72 4.74 -10.19
CA LYS A 63 3.35 5.17 -9.96
C LYS A 63 2.82 4.49 -8.69
N PRO A 64 2.45 5.24 -7.63
CA PRO A 64 1.82 4.65 -6.47
C PRO A 64 0.40 4.19 -6.81
N MET A 65 -0.13 3.23 -6.05
CA MET A 65 -1.53 2.86 -6.20
C MET A 65 -2.44 3.97 -5.68
N GLU A 66 -3.50 4.34 -6.38
CA GLU A 66 -4.42 5.41 -5.97
C GLU A 66 -5.69 4.85 -5.29
N PRO A 67 -6.38 5.61 -4.43
CA PRO A 67 -6.03 6.94 -3.96
C PRO A 67 -4.91 6.90 -2.92
N GLN A 68 -4.00 7.88 -2.98
CA GLN A 68 -2.99 8.09 -1.95
C GLN A 68 -3.41 9.20 -0.97
N PRO A 69 -3.10 9.06 0.33
CA PRO A 69 -3.14 10.19 1.24
C PRO A 69 -2.22 11.32 0.75
N PRO A 70 -2.54 12.60 1.05
CA PRO A 70 -1.62 13.69 0.76
C PRO A 70 -0.31 13.52 1.54
N ALA A 71 0.77 14.08 1.01
CA ALA A 71 2.05 14.12 1.73
C ALA A 71 1.86 14.80 3.11
N PRO A 72 2.50 14.30 4.17
CA PRO A 72 2.48 14.95 5.48
C PRO A 72 3.01 16.39 5.40
N LYS A 73 2.50 17.27 6.27
CA LYS A 73 3.00 18.65 6.37
C LYS A 73 4.37 18.67 7.04
N GLY A 74 5.28 19.51 6.55
CA GLY A 74 6.60 19.72 7.17
C GLY A 74 7.63 18.63 6.88
N VAL A 75 7.47 17.90 5.78
CA VAL A 75 8.45 16.91 5.32
C VAL A 75 9.69 17.58 4.72
N LYS A 76 10.84 16.92 4.82
CA LYS A 76 12.05 17.25 4.08
C LYS A 76 11.97 16.69 2.65
N GLY A 77 12.64 17.35 1.72
CA GLY A 77 12.62 16.99 0.30
C GLY A 77 13.78 16.09 -0.14
N GLU A 78 13.97 16.02 -1.45
CA GLU A 78 15.07 15.31 -2.11
C GLU A 78 16.44 15.81 -1.63
N GLY A 79 17.45 14.94 -1.69
CA GLY A 79 18.81 15.26 -1.30
C GLY A 79 19.61 14.07 -0.80
N THR A 80 20.82 14.34 -0.38
CA THR A 80 21.73 13.35 0.21
C THR A 80 21.76 13.50 1.72
N TYR A 81 21.54 12.40 2.43
CA TYR A 81 21.48 12.31 3.87
C TYR A 81 22.49 11.29 4.38
N THR A 82 23.00 11.50 5.60
CA THR A 82 23.94 10.59 6.24
C THR A 82 23.40 10.09 7.57
N ALA A 83 23.67 8.83 7.89
CA ALA A 83 23.23 8.21 9.14
C ALA A 83 24.24 7.18 9.63
N LYS A 84 24.45 7.12 10.95
CA LYS A 84 25.33 6.10 11.57
C LYS A 84 24.70 4.70 11.54
N HIS A 85 23.40 4.63 11.76
CA HIS A 85 22.63 3.38 11.75
C HIS A 85 21.51 3.49 10.73
N ILE A 86 21.29 2.41 9.97
CA ILE A 86 20.33 2.37 8.87
C ILE A 86 19.51 1.10 9.00
N ILE A 87 18.19 1.24 9.05
CA ILE A 87 17.24 0.14 9.07
C ILE A 87 16.57 0.08 7.70
N LEU A 88 16.67 -1.06 7.02
CA LEU A 88 15.97 -1.29 5.75
C LEU A 88 14.59 -1.90 6.04
N ALA A 89 13.56 -1.10 5.84
CA ALA A 89 12.16 -1.49 6.05
C ALA A 89 11.31 -1.21 4.80
N THR A 90 11.77 -1.67 3.62
CA THR A 90 11.18 -1.34 2.31
C THR A 90 9.94 -2.18 1.93
N GLY A 91 9.54 -3.14 2.77
CA GLY A 91 8.34 -3.93 2.59
C GLY A 91 8.41 -4.96 1.45
N ALA A 92 7.26 -5.29 0.88
CA ALA A 92 7.09 -6.30 -0.16
C ALA A 92 6.11 -5.83 -1.26
N ARG A 93 5.98 -6.61 -2.34
CA ARG A 93 5.10 -6.33 -3.48
C ARG A 93 4.35 -7.60 -3.92
N PRO A 94 3.15 -7.49 -4.52
CA PRO A 94 2.47 -8.65 -5.08
C PRO A 94 3.37 -9.33 -6.12
N ARG A 95 3.37 -10.66 -6.11
CA ARG A 95 4.09 -11.47 -7.11
C ARG A 95 3.17 -11.62 -8.33
N ALA A 96 3.62 -11.15 -9.49
CA ALA A 96 2.97 -11.48 -10.76
C ALA A 96 3.41 -12.88 -11.21
N LEU A 97 2.47 -13.65 -11.76
CA LEU A 97 2.75 -14.95 -12.36
C LEU A 97 2.95 -14.76 -13.87
N PRO A 98 3.96 -15.38 -14.50
CA PRO A 98 4.17 -15.27 -15.94
C PRO A 98 2.91 -15.68 -16.73
N GLY A 99 2.43 -14.80 -17.61
CA GLY A 99 1.23 -15.02 -18.43
C GLY A 99 -0.10 -14.69 -17.74
N ILE A 100 -0.06 -14.26 -16.47
CA ILE A 100 -1.22 -13.79 -15.69
C ILE A 100 -0.84 -12.48 -14.99
N GLU A 101 -0.32 -11.54 -15.76
CA GLU A 101 0.05 -10.22 -15.26
C GLU A 101 -1.21 -9.42 -14.90
N PRO A 102 -1.25 -8.75 -13.73
CA PRO A 102 -2.37 -7.90 -13.35
C PRO A 102 -2.62 -6.79 -14.36
N ASP A 103 -3.86 -6.67 -14.83
CA ASP A 103 -4.28 -5.69 -15.85
C ASP A 103 -5.13 -4.54 -15.26
N GLY A 104 -5.47 -4.63 -13.96
CA GLY A 104 -6.31 -3.67 -13.27
C GLY A 104 -7.80 -3.75 -13.64
N LYS A 105 -8.21 -4.76 -14.41
CA LYS A 105 -9.57 -4.92 -14.95
C LYS A 105 -10.15 -6.31 -14.66
N LEU A 106 -9.50 -7.37 -15.15
CA LEU A 106 -9.92 -8.77 -14.98
C LEU A 106 -8.96 -9.55 -14.09
N ILE A 107 -7.67 -9.25 -14.15
CA ILE A 107 -6.63 -9.86 -13.33
C ILE A 107 -6.23 -8.85 -12.26
N TRP A 108 -6.55 -9.16 -11.01
CA TRP A 108 -6.37 -8.28 -9.88
C TRP A 108 -5.25 -8.76 -8.96
N THR A 109 -4.56 -7.79 -8.37
CA THR A 109 -3.84 -8.01 -7.11
C THR A 109 -4.76 -7.65 -5.93
N TYR A 110 -4.25 -7.76 -4.71
CA TYR A 110 -4.96 -7.28 -3.54
C TYR A 110 -5.26 -5.77 -3.59
N PHE A 111 -4.51 -4.97 -4.36
CA PHE A 111 -4.77 -3.54 -4.49
C PHE A 111 -6.14 -3.28 -5.10
N GLU A 112 -6.42 -3.89 -6.26
CA GLU A 112 -7.70 -3.74 -6.95
C GLU A 112 -8.84 -4.37 -6.14
N ALA A 113 -8.59 -5.52 -5.50
CA ALA A 113 -9.57 -6.21 -4.67
C ALA A 113 -10.02 -5.40 -3.42
N MET A 114 -9.23 -4.42 -2.97
CA MET A 114 -9.62 -3.52 -1.87
C MET A 114 -10.49 -2.34 -2.31
N VAL A 115 -10.46 -1.99 -3.60
CA VAL A 115 -11.16 -0.84 -4.18
C VAL A 115 -11.89 -1.21 -5.48
N PRO A 116 -12.69 -2.29 -5.50
CA PRO A 116 -13.37 -2.70 -6.72
C PRO A 116 -14.37 -1.61 -7.13
N LYS A 117 -14.42 -1.29 -8.42
CA LYS A 117 -15.42 -0.35 -8.97
C LYS A 117 -16.83 -0.91 -8.84
N GLU A 118 -16.96 -2.22 -9.03
CA GLU A 118 -18.21 -2.96 -8.97
C GLU A 118 -17.94 -4.34 -8.35
N MET A 119 -18.95 -4.92 -7.69
CA MET A 119 -18.83 -6.28 -7.17
C MET A 119 -18.88 -7.28 -8.34
N PRO A 120 -17.89 -8.19 -8.46
CA PRO A 120 -17.93 -9.21 -9.48
C PRO A 120 -19.05 -10.21 -9.20
N LYS A 121 -19.63 -10.78 -10.27
CA LYS A 121 -20.60 -11.89 -10.14
C LYS A 121 -19.91 -13.18 -9.69
N SER A 122 -18.69 -13.41 -10.19
CA SER A 122 -17.83 -14.54 -9.79
C SER A 122 -16.38 -14.09 -9.66
N LEU A 123 -15.63 -14.75 -8.78
CA LEU A 123 -14.23 -14.45 -8.49
C LEU A 123 -13.44 -15.75 -8.29
N LEU A 124 -12.34 -15.90 -9.05
CA LEU A 124 -11.32 -16.92 -8.80
C LEU A 124 -10.21 -16.31 -7.95
N VAL A 125 -9.92 -16.91 -6.82
CA VAL A 125 -8.81 -16.51 -5.94
C VAL A 125 -7.67 -17.50 -6.10
N MET A 126 -6.62 -17.08 -6.81
CA MET A 126 -5.43 -17.91 -7.00
C MET A 126 -4.51 -17.85 -5.77
N GLY A 127 -4.71 -18.81 -4.86
CA GLY A 127 -3.87 -19.04 -3.69
C GLY A 127 -4.67 -19.07 -2.39
N SER A 128 -4.60 -20.20 -1.67
CA SER A 128 -5.31 -20.46 -0.41
C SER A 128 -4.59 -19.94 0.85
N GLY A 129 -3.65 -18.99 0.68
CA GLY A 129 -3.00 -18.32 1.80
C GLY A 129 -3.94 -17.35 2.53
N ALA A 130 -3.51 -16.83 3.68
CA ALA A 130 -4.34 -15.96 4.53
C ALA A 130 -5.03 -14.81 3.78
N ILE A 131 -4.27 -14.03 3.00
CA ILE A 131 -4.80 -12.92 2.19
C ILE A 131 -5.87 -13.41 1.20
N GLY A 132 -5.60 -14.53 0.52
CA GLY A 132 -6.54 -15.10 -0.46
C GLY A 132 -7.85 -15.51 0.19
N ILE A 133 -7.80 -16.23 1.32
CA ILE A 133 -8.99 -16.67 2.04
C ILE A 133 -9.77 -15.50 2.65
N GLU A 134 -9.10 -14.44 3.14
CA GLU A 134 -9.77 -13.23 3.61
C GLU A 134 -10.60 -12.56 2.50
N PHE A 135 -10.01 -12.38 1.31
CA PHE A 135 -10.75 -11.85 0.16
C PHE A 135 -11.84 -12.81 -0.31
N ALA A 136 -11.57 -14.11 -0.35
CA ALA A 136 -12.57 -15.10 -0.73
C ALA A 136 -13.81 -15.02 0.17
N SER A 137 -13.59 -14.96 1.49
CA SER A 137 -14.65 -14.80 2.48
C SER A 137 -15.40 -13.47 2.32
N PHE A 138 -14.66 -12.36 2.15
CA PHE A 138 -15.25 -11.03 1.94
C PHE A 138 -16.15 -11.00 0.70
N TYR A 139 -15.64 -11.41 -0.46
CA TYR A 139 -16.40 -11.37 -1.71
C TYR A 139 -17.58 -12.35 -1.71
N ARG A 140 -17.43 -13.53 -1.10
CA ARG A 140 -18.52 -14.50 -0.91
C ARG A 140 -19.65 -13.91 -0.07
N THR A 141 -19.31 -13.25 1.04
CA THR A 141 -20.27 -12.57 1.94
C THR A 141 -21.03 -11.47 1.21
N MET A 142 -20.35 -10.79 0.28
CA MET A 142 -20.92 -9.71 -0.51
C MET A 142 -21.70 -10.20 -1.74
N GLY A 143 -21.85 -11.51 -1.92
CA GLY A 143 -22.73 -12.13 -2.91
C GLY A 143 -22.04 -12.59 -4.19
N ALA A 144 -20.71 -12.52 -4.30
CA ALA A 144 -19.99 -13.11 -5.42
C ALA A 144 -19.89 -14.63 -5.27
N GLU A 145 -19.98 -15.36 -6.38
CA GLU A 145 -19.56 -16.77 -6.40
C GLU A 145 -18.05 -16.86 -6.36
N VAL A 146 -17.48 -17.55 -5.38
CA VAL A 146 -16.03 -17.59 -5.18
C VAL A 146 -15.50 -19.00 -5.28
N THR A 147 -14.44 -19.17 -6.08
CA THR A 147 -13.59 -20.36 -6.17
C THR A 147 -12.19 -20.01 -5.67
N VAL A 148 -11.55 -20.91 -4.93
CA VAL A 148 -10.15 -20.80 -4.48
C VAL A 148 -9.35 -21.95 -5.06
#